data_AF-X1CHM5-F1
#
_entry.id   AF-X1CHM5-F1
#
_cell.length_a   1.000
_cell.length_b   1.000
_cell.length_c   1.000
_cell.angle_alpha   90.00
_cell.angle_beta   90.00
_cell.angle_gamma   90.00
#
_symmetry.space_group_name_H-M   'P 1'
#
loop_
_entity.id
_entity.type
_entity.pdbx_description
1 polymer ?
#
loop_
_entity_poly.entity_id
_entity_poly.type
_entity_poly.pdbx_seq_one_letter_code
_entity_poly.pdbx_strand_id
1 'polypeptide(L)'
;SVGGLGSLEELGITLCNMKLSILEQVPVILFDTEGRPGYWNGIDSQIKEMITRGRAPDWIQDNIVITDDPKNVIDAYRNRLQLF
;
A
#
# COMPACT_ATOMS: atom_id res chain seq x y z
N SER A 1 -3.67 -10.57 -14.75
CA SER A 1 -4.66 -11.26 -13.92
C SER A 1 -5.15 -10.22 -12.93
N VAL A 2 -6.44 -10.26 -12.55
CA VAL A 2 -6.89 -9.41 -11.43
C VAL A 2 -6.48 -10.19 -10.18
N GLY A 3 -5.50 -9.70 -9.42
CA GLY A 3 -5.26 -10.14 -8.06
C GLY A 3 -6.59 -10.26 -7.34
N GLY A 4 -6.85 -11.45 -6.79
CA GLY A 4 -8.19 -11.83 -6.36
C GLY A 4 -8.73 -10.95 -5.23
N LEU A 5 -10.04 -11.03 -4.99
CA LEU A 5 -10.72 -10.40 -3.86
C LEU A 5 -9.99 -10.65 -2.52
N GLY A 6 -9.39 -11.83 -2.34
CA GLY A 6 -8.60 -12.16 -1.15
C GLY A 6 -7.37 -11.28 -0.94
N SER A 7 -6.63 -10.91 -2.00
CA SER A 7 -5.48 -10.01 -1.86
C SER A 7 -5.89 -8.59 -1.47
N LEU A 8 -7.10 -8.15 -1.86
CA LEU A 8 -7.67 -6.87 -1.45
C LEU A 8 -8.14 -6.90 0.02
N GLU A 9 -8.73 -8.01 0.43
CA GLU A 9 -9.15 -8.23 1.81
C GLU A 9 -7.96 -8.20 2.77
N GLU A 10 -6.87 -8.90 2.43
CA GLU A 10 -5.63 -8.90 3.21
C GLU A 10 -4.99 -7.50 3.29
N LEU A 11 -5.00 -6.74 2.19
CA LEU A 11 -4.56 -5.35 2.19
C LEU A 11 -5.38 -4.50 3.16
N GLY A 12 -6.71 -4.62 3.12
CA GLY A 12 -7.62 -3.89 4.00
C GLY A 12 -7.40 -4.22 5.49
N ILE A 13 -7.24 -5.50 5.82
CA ILE A 13 -6.94 -5.96 7.19
C ILE A 13 -5.61 -5.40 7.67
N THR A 14 -4.57 -5.44 6.84
CA THR A 14 -3.23 -4.95 7.17
C THR A 14 -3.26 -3.46 7.49
N LEU A 15 -3.88 -2.65 6.63
CA LEU A 15 -4.02 -1.21 6.84
C LEU A 15 -4.86 -0.89 8.10
N CYS A 16 -5.90 -1.66 8.37
CA CYS A 16 -6.71 -1.52 9.57
C CYS A 16 -5.90 -1.79 10.85
N ASN A 17 -5.12 -2.88 10.86
CA ASN A 17 -4.27 -3.23 11.99
C ASN A 17 -3.17 -2.18 12.25
N MET A 18 -2.59 -1.60 11.19
CA MET A 18 -1.66 -0.47 11.32
C MET A 18 -2.34 0.77 11.89
N LYS A 19 -3.56 1.09 11.44
CA LYS A 19 -4.33 2.22 11.96
C LYS A 19 -4.64 2.09 13.45
N LEU A 20 -4.89 0.86 13.92
CA LEU A 20 -5.15 0.57 15.33
C LEU A 20 -3.88 0.45 16.17
N SER A 21 -2.69 0.69 15.58
CA SER A 21 -1.39 0.52 16.23
C SER A 21 -1.14 -0.91 16.77
N ILE A 22 -1.84 -1.90 16.20
CA ILE A 22 -1.63 -3.33 16.48
C ILE A 22 -0.40 -3.83 15.72
N LEU A 23 -0.17 -3.26 14.53
CA LEU A 23 1.03 -3.46 13.72
C LEU A 23 1.77 -2.14 13.57
N GLU A 24 3.08 -2.22 13.47
CA GLU A 24 3.90 -1.07 13.09
C GLU A 24 3.56 -0.60 11.68
N GLN A 25 3.66 0.71 11.46
CA GLN A 25 3.46 1.32 10.16
C GLN A 25 4.66 1.04 9.25
N VAL A 26 4.64 -0.11 8.58
CA VAL A 26 5.63 -0.54 7.59
C VAL A 26 5.16 -0.28 6.16
N PRO A 27 6.07 -0.14 5.17
CA PRO A 27 5.69 0.03 3.78
C PRO A 27 4.88 -1.17 3.27
N VAL A 28 3.74 -0.89 2.63
CA VAL A 28 2.90 -1.87 1.95
C VAL A 28 3.24 -1.82 0.46
N ILE A 29 3.74 -2.94 -0.05
CA ILE A 29 4.24 -3.04 -1.43
C ILE A 29 3.17 -3.65 -2.33
N LEU A 30 2.71 -2.89 -3.32
CA LEU A 30 1.81 -3.34 -4.37
C LEU A 30 2.64 -3.57 -5.64
N PHE A 31 3.08 -4.81 -5.84
CA PHE A 31 3.97 -5.14 -6.95
C PHE A 31 3.17 -5.32 -8.25
N ASP A 32 3.57 -4.65 -9.33
CA ASP A 32 2.94 -4.82 -10.66
C ASP A 32 3.66 -5.96 -11.41
N THR A 33 3.15 -7.19 -11.26
CA THR A 33 3.85 -8.43 -11.66
C THR A 33 3.61 -8.86 -13.11
N GLU A 34 2.72 -8.21 -13.87
CA GLU A 34 2.24 -8.79 -15.14
C GLU A 34 2.26 -7.84 -16.34
N GLY A 35 3.14 -6.84 -16.36
CA GLY A 35 3.32 -5.95 -17.52
C GLY A 35 2.04 -5.22 -17.93
N ARG A 36 1.09 -5.06 -16.99
CA ARG A 36 -0.15 -4.32 -17.16
C ARG A 36 -0.06 -3.04 -16.33
N PRO A 37 0.64 -2.02 -16.85
CA PRO A 37 0.74 -0.75 -16.15
C PRO A 37 -0.65 -0.26 -15.77
N GLY A 38 -0.81 0.04 -14.48
CA GLY A 38 -2.05 0.57 -13.93
C GLY A 38 -3.01 -0.45 -13.33
N TYR A 39 -2.57 -1.69 -13.10
CA TYR A 39 -3.35 -2.69 -12.37
C TYR A 39 -3.86 -2.16 -11.01
N TRP A 40 -3.02 -1.41 -10.30
CA TRP A 40 -3.32 -0.84 -8.98
C TRP A 40 -3.99 0.55 -9.02
N ASN A 41 -4.21 1.16 -10.20
CA ASN A 41 -4.79 2.51 -10.32
C ASN A 41 -6.18 2.61 -9.67
N GLY A 42 -6.98 1.54 -9.77
CA GLY A 42 -8.29 1.48 -9.13
C GLY A 42 -8.21 1.46 -7.61
N ILE A 43 -7.17 0.85 -7.03
CA ILE A 43 -6.94 0.87 -5.58
C ILE A 43 -6.43 2.22 -5.14
N ASP A 44 -5.40 2.76 -5.83
CA ASP A 44 -4.85 4.09 -5.52
C ASP A 44 -5.95 5.15 -5.51
N SER A 45 -6.85 5.12 -6.50
CA SER A 45 -8.00 6.02 -6.56
C SER A 45 -8.96 5.84 -5.39
N GLN A 46 -9.25 4.59 -4.99
CA GLN A 46 -10.12 4.31 -3.85
C GLN A 46 -9.49 4.78 -2.53
N ILE A 47 -8.19 4.60 -2.36
CA ILE A 47 -7.46 5.04 -1.16
C ILE A 47 -7.46 6.57 -1.06
N LYS A 48 -7.16 7.26 -2.16
CA LYS A 48 -7.26 8.73 -2.23
C LYS A 48 -8.66 9.23 -1.88
N GLU A 49 -9.70 8.57 -2.37
CA GLU A 49 -11.08 8.92 -2.04
C GLU A 49 -11.39 8.69 -0.56
N MET A 50 -10.92 7.57 0.03
CA MET A 50 -11.07 7.30 1.46
C MET A 50 -10.37 8.36 2.32
N ILE A 51 -9.17 8.80 1.93
CA ILE A 51 -8.43 9.87 2.63
C ILE A 51 -9.19 11.19 2.51
N THR A 52 -9.61 11.57 1.30
CA THR A 52 -10.36 12.80 1.02
C THR A 52 -11.66 12.86 1.84
N ARG A 53 -12.34 11.72 2.02
CA ARG A 53 -13.56 11.61 2.84
C ARG A 53 -13.31 11.46 4.34
N GLY A 54 -12.06 11.51 4.81
CA GLY A 54 -11.70 11.33 6.22
C GLY A 54 -11.96 9.92 6.77
N ARG A 55 -12.07 8.91 5.88
CA ARG A 55 -12.28 7.49 6.24
C ARG A 55 -10.95 6.76 6.49
N ALA A 56 -9.88 7.24 5.87
CA ALA A 56 -8.50 6.80 6.08
C ALA A 56 -7.63 7.99 6.49
N PRO A 57 -6.64 7.81 7.38
CA PRO A 57 -5.62 8.83 7.61
C PRO A 57 -4.73 9.01 6.37
N ASP A 58 -4.21 10.21 6.21
CA ASP A 58 -3.34 10.63 5.11
C ASP A 58 -2.05 9.80 4.99
N TRP A 59 -1.42 9.45 6.12
CA TRP A 59 -0.19 8.65 6.15
C TRP A 59 -0.30 7.29 5.46
N ILE A 60 -1.51 6.75 5.26
CA ILE A 60 -1.68 5.49 4.52
C ILE A 60 -1.17 5.60 3.10
N GLN A 61 -1.34 6.75 2.44
CA GLN A 61 -0.83 6.97 1.09
C GLN A 61 0.70 6.93 1.06
N ASP A 62 1.35 7.49 2.08
CA ASP A 62 2.82 7.55 2.17
C ASP A 62 3.44 6.17 2.42
N ASN A 63 2.68 5.25 3.03
CA ASN A 63 3.12 3.89 3.29
C ASN A 63 2.86 2.93 2.12
N ILE A 64 2.17 3.33 1.06
CA ILE A 64 1.89 2.44 -0.09
C ILE A 64 2.88 2.70 -1.21
N VAL A 65 3.57 1.65 -1.64
CA VAL A 65 4.54 1.69 -2.74
C VAL A 65 4.04 0.80 -3.87
N ILE A 66 3.61 1.42 -4.97
CA ILE A 66 3.25 0.73 -6.21
C ILE A 66 4.48 0.71 -7.12
N THR A 67 4.98 -0.48 -7.45
CA THR A 67 6.18 -0.59 -8.31
C THR A 67 6.29 -1.95 -8.99
N ASP A 68 6.94 -1.99 -10.15
CA ASP A 68 7.40 -3.20 -10.85
C ASP A 68 8.92 -3.43 -10.69
N ASP A 69 9.65 -2.51 -10.05
CA ASP A 69 11.09 -2.60 -9.80
C ASP A 69 11.36 -3.11 -8.38
N PRO A 70 11.99 -4.30 -8.23
CA PRO A 70 12.41 -4.82 -6.93
C PRO A 70 13.33 -3.88 -6.14
N LYS A 71 14.07 -2.98 -6.79
CA LYS A 71 14.93 -2.01 -6.09
C LYS A 71 14.12 -1.01 -5.29
N ASN A 72 13.01 -0.51 -5.84
CA ASN A 72 12.12 0.41 -5.14
C ASN A 72 11.52 -0.21 -3.89
N VAL A 73 11.30 -1.53 -3.89
CA VAL A 73 10.88 -2.28 -2.71
C VAL A 73 11.95 -2.21 -1.62
N ILE A 74 13.19 -2.54 -1.96
CA ILE A 74 14.32 -2.51 -1.03
C ILE A 74 14.53 -1.10 -0.46
N ASP A 75 14.46 -0.09 -1.31
CA ASP A 75 14.66 1.30 -0.91
C ASP A 75 13.54 1.82 -0.01
N ALA A 76 12.28 1.42 -0.25
CA ALA A 76 11.16 1.75 0.63
C ALA A 76 11.38 1.24 2.06
N TYR A 77 11.80 -0.02 2.21
CA TYR A 77 12.13 -0.57 3.52
C TYR A 77 13.34 0.10 4.17
N ARG A 78 14.40 0.38 3.40
CA ARG A 78 15.60 1.07 3.92
C ARG A 78 15.31 2.47 4.42
N ASN A 79 14.57 3.27 3.64
CA ASN A 79 14.20 4.63 4.02
C ASN A 79 13.37 4.62 5.31
N ARG A 80 12.46 3.65 5.46
CA ARG A 80 11.68 3.52 6.69
C ARG A 80 12.55 3.16 7.90
N LEU A 81 13.50 2.24 7.74
CA LEU A 81 14.41 1.83 8.81
C LEU A 81 15.41 2.93 9.22
N GLN A 82 15.80 3.82 8.29
CA GLN A 82 16.67 4.96 8.60
C GLN A 82 15.97 6.08 9.37
N LEU A 83 14.64 6.11 9.35
CA LEU A 83 13.83 7.08 10.09
C LEU A 83 13.55 6.63 11.53
N PHE A 84 14.07 5.48 11.96
CA PHE A 84 13.99 4.94 13.32
C PHE A 84 15.34 4.92 14.02
#